data_AF-A0A2K5HKH9-F1
#
_entry.id   AF-A0A2K5HKH9-F1
#
_cell.length_a   1.000
_cell.length_b   1.000
_cell.length_c   1.000
_cell.angle_alpha   90.00
_cell.angle_beta   90.00
_cell.angle_gamma   90.00
#
_symmetry.space_group_name_H-M   'P 1'
#
loop_
_entity.id
_entity.type
_entity.pdbx_description
1 polymer ?
#
loop_
_entity_poly.entity_id
_entity_poly.type
_entity_poly.pdbx_seq_one_letter_code
_entity_poly.pdbx_strand_id
1 'polypeptide(L)'
;MATSELSCEVSEENCERREAFWAEWKDLTLSTRPEEGCSLHEEDTQRHETYHQQGQCQALVQRSPWLVMRMGILGRGLQEYQLPYQRVLPLPIFTPAKMGATKEEREDTPIQLQELLALETALGGQCVDRQEVAEITKQLPPVVPVSKPGALRRSLSRSMSQEAQRG
;
A
#
# COMPACT_ATOMS: atom_id res chain seq x y z
N MET A 1 22.06 -12.39 19.69
CA MET A 1 22.03 -12.76 18.25
C MET A 1 22.52 -11.57 17.44
N ALA A 2 23.47 -11.76 16.52
CA ALA A 2 24.05 -10.69 15.73
C ALA A 2 23.22 -10.41 14.46
N THR A 3 23.06 -9.14 14.12
CA THR A 3 22.55 -8.70 12.82
C THR A 3 23.73 -8.40 11.91
N SER A 4 23.70 -8.93 10.68
CA SER A 4 24.70 -8.62 9.67
C SER A 4 24.13 -7.59 8.69
N GLU A 5 24.91 -6.54 8.41
CA GLU A 5 24.58 -5.52 7.43
C GLU A 5 25.64 -5.51 6.34
N LEU A 6 25.22 -5.52 5.08
CA LEU A 6 26.08 -5.41 3.90
C LEU A 6 25.69 -4.16 3.12
N SER A 7 26.69 -3.36 2.77
CA SER A 7 26.54 -2.15 1.96
C SER A 7 27.02 -2.41 0.53
N CYS A 8 26.48 -1.65 -0.41
CA CYS A 8 26.98 -1.55 -1.78
C CYS A 8 27.39 -0.11 -2.08
N GLU A 9 28.40 0.03 -2.94
CA GLU A 9 28.95 1.31 -3.37
C GLU A 9 29.07 1.35 -4.89
N VAL A 10 28.80 2.51 -5.47
CA VAL A 10 29.00 2.84 -6.89
C VAL A 10 29.79 4.14 -6.96
N SER A 11 30.81 4.17 -7.82
CA SER A 11 31.63 5.34 -8.11
C SER A 11 31.84 5.43 -9.62
N GLU A 12 31.44 6.56 -10.20
CA GLU A 12 31.45 6.82 -11.62
C GLU A 12 32.11 8.19 -11.89
N GLU A 13 32.95 8.26 -12.92
CA GLU A 13 33.62 9.49 -13.33
C GLU A 13 33.53 9.65 -14.85
N ASN A 14 33.16 10.85 -15.29
CA ASN A 14 33.11 11.25 -16.69
C ASN A 14 34.10 12.39 -16.93
N CYS A 15 35.30 12.04 -17.42
CA CYS A 15 36.36 13.01 -17.71
C CYS A 15 36.00 14.00 -18.83
N GLU A 16 35.17 13.59 -19.80
CA GLU A 16 34.78 14.45 -20.94
C GLU A 16 33.88 15.60 -20.47
N ARG A 17 32.93 15.30 -19.59
CA ARG A 17 31.98 16.28 -19.04
C ARG A 17 32.41 16.88 -17.71
N ARG A 18 33.51 16.38 -17.12
CA ARG A 18 33.98 16.71 -15.76
C ARG A 18 32.90 16.49 -14.70
N GLU A 19 32.18 15.38 -14.84
CA GLU A 19 31.10 14.98 -13.94
C GLU A 19 31.56 13.75 -13.15
N ALA A 20 31.18 13.68 -11.88
CA ALA A 20 31.44 12.51 -11.04
C ALA A 20 30.18 12.19 -10.24
N PHE A 21 29.93 10.91 -10.01
CA PHE A 21 28.81 10.39 -9.26
C PHE A 21 29.30 9.31 -8.30
N TRP A 22 28.79 9.34 -7.07
CA TRP A 22 29.04 8.30 -6.09
C TRP A 22 27.77 8.03 -5.30
N ALA A 23 27.58 6.77 -4.91
CA ALA A 23 26.46 6.36 -4.08
C ALA A 23 26.85 5.17 -3.21
N GLU A 24 26.50 5.23 -1.92
CA GLU A 24 26.62 4.11 -0.99
C GLU A 24 25.25 3.87 -0.34
N TRP A 25 24.84 2.61 -0.22
CA TRP A 25 23.61 2.26 0.48
C TRP A 25 23.70 0.91 1.19
N LYS A 26 22.88 0.76 2.24
CA LYS A 26 22.67 -0.51 2.94
C LYS A 26 21.83 -1.45 2.08
N ASP A 27 22.47 -2.31 1.29
CA ASP A 27 21.80 -3.25 0.40
C ASP A 27 21.09 -4.36 1.19
N LEU A 28 21.84 -5.15 1.96
CA LEU A 28 21.32 -6.37 2.59
C LEU A 28 21.42 -6.30 4.11
N THR A 29 20.34 -6.65 4.79
CA THR A 29 20.26 -6.81 6.24
C THR A 29 19.81 -8.23 6.56
N LEU A 30 20.61 -8.96 7.32
CA LEU A 30 20.32 -10.31 7.80
C LEU A 30 20.15 -10.29 9.32
N SER A 31 19.03 -10.80 9.81
CA SER A 31 18.70 -10.84 11.23
C SER A 31 18.33 -12.24 11.68
N THR A 32 18.95 -12.72 12.76
CA THR A 32 18.62 -14.02 13.34
C THR A 32 17.48 -13.88 14.34
N ARG A 33 16.40 -14.64 14.12
CA ARG A 33 15.28 -14.76 15.06
C ARG A 33 15.53 -15.95 16.01
N PRO A 34 15.17 -15.80 17.29
CA PRO A 34 15.42 -16.82 18.30
C PRO A 34 14.47 -18.02 18.09
N GLU A 35 14.85 -19.18 18.64
CA GLU A 35 14.20 -20.48 18.38
C GLU A 35 12.77 -20.53 18.90
N GLU A 36 12.49 -19.82 19.99
CA GLU A 36 11.17 -19.77 20.63
C GLU A 36 10.11 -19.18 19.70
N GLY A 37 10.52 -18.28 18.79
CA GLY A 37 9.63 -17.70 17.77
C GLY A 37 9.35 -18.62 16.57
N CYS A 38 10.09 -19.73 16.45
CA CYS A 38 10.04 -20.68 15.34
C CYS A 38 10.00 -22.11 15.93
N SER A 39 8.94 -22.41 16.69
CA SER A 39 8.71 -23.71 17.35
C SER A 39 7.40 -24.39 16.90
N LEU A 40 7.39 -25.72 16.97
CA LEU A 40 6.26 -26.61 16.72
C LEU A 40 6.14 -27.56 17.91
N HIS A 41 4.94 -27.70 18.43
CA HIS A 41 4.64 -28.63 19.51
C HIS A 41 3.34 -29.37 19.19
N GLU A 42 3.41 -30.70 19.22
CA GLU A 42 2.28 -31.58 18.94
C GLU A 42 2.18 -32.61 20.07
N GLU A 43 0.95 -32.91 20.48
CA GLU A 43 0.67 -33.88 21.54
C GLU A 43 -0.49 -34.77 21.09
N ASP A 44 -0.23 -36.07 21.00
CA ASP A 44 -1.24 -37.10 20.79
C ASP A 44 -1.51 -37.79 22.13
N THR A 45 -2.58 -37.33 22.79
CA THR A 45 -3.00 -37.86 24.09
C THR A 45 -3.57 -39.28 24.02
N GLN A 46 -4.06 -39.73 22.86
CA GLN A 46 -4.60 -41.08 22.67
C GLN A 46 -3.47 -42.09 22.59
N ARG A 47 -2.35 -41.72 21.96
CA ARG A 47 -1.16 -42.57 21.82
C ARG A 47 -0.08 -42.30 22.87
N HIS A 48 -0.27 -41.29 23.72
CA HIS A 48 0.72 -40.80 24.67
C HIS A 48 2.04 -40.39 23.99
N GLU A 49 1.95 -39.80 22.81
CA GLU A 49 3.10 -39.37 22.01
C GLU A 49 3.20 -37.83 22.06
N THR A 50 4.40 -37.31 22.25
CA THR A 50 4.67 -35.86 22.22
C THR A 50 5.80 -35.58 21.24
N TYR A 51 5.63 -34.53 20.44
CA TYR A 51 6.63 -34.04 19.51
C TYR A 51 6.90 -32.56 19.78
N HIS A 52 8.17 -32.20 19.76
CA HIS A 52 8.61 -30.83 19.95
C HIS A 52 9.80 -30.54 19.03
N GLN A 53 9.71 -29.44 18.30
CA GLN A 53 10.74 -28.96 17.39
C GLN A 53 10.89 -27.46 17.55
N GLN A 54 12.12 -26.97 17.62
CA GLN A 54 12.44 -25.54 17.60
C GLN A 54 13.67 -25.29 16.74
N GLY A 55 13.75 -24.12 16.12
CA GLY A 55 14.88 -23.80 15.26
C GLY A 55 15.04 -22.32 14.97
N GLN A 56 16.29 -21.90 14.79
CA GLN A 56 16.60 -20.51 14.45
C GLN A 56 16.23 -20.24 12.99
N CYS A 57 15.62 -19.08 12.77
CA CYS A 57 15.21 -18.64 11.45
C CYS A 57 15.88 -17.30 11.15
N GLN A 58 16.58 -17.19 10.03
CA GLN A 58 17.26 -15.96 9.63
C GLN A 58 16.41 -15.19 8.63
N ALA A 59 16.00 -13.97 8.97
CA ALA A 59 15.24 -13.10 8.10
C ALA A 59 16.19 -12.18 7.30
N LEU A 60 16.03 -12.19 5.99
CA LEU A 60 16.79 -11.42 5.02
C LEU A 60 15.93 -10.30 4.46
N VAL A 61 16.50 -9.10 4.40
CA VAL A 61 15.90 -7.91 3.78
C VAL A 61 16.93 -7.25 2.88
N GLN A 62 16.66 -7.18 1.59
CA GLN A 62 17.48 -6.51 0.58
C GLN A 62 16.74 -5.31 -0.02
N ARG A 63 17.44 -4.19 -0.23
CA ARG A 63 16.88 -2.94 -0.77
C ARG A 63 17.81 -2.30 -1.80
N SER A 64 17.24 -1.76 -2.87
CA SER A 64 17.99 -1.12 -3.96
C SER A 64 17.57 0.34 -4.21
N PRO A 65 18.46 1.16 -4.80
CA PRO A 65 18.12 2.52 -5.27
C PRO A 65 17.04 2.53 -6.36
N TRP A 66 16.87 1.39 -7.05
CA TRP A 66 15.91 1.18 -8.15
C TRP A 66 14.49 0.92 -7.66
N LEU A 67 14.21 1.19 -6.38
CA LEU A 67 12.90 1.00 -5.77
C LEU A 67 12.43 -0.47 -5.80
N VAL A 68 13.37 -1.42 -5.79
CA VAL A 68 13.08 -2.85 -5.63
C VAL A 68 13.53 -3.31 -4.26
N MET A 69 12.66 -4.04 -3.56
CA MET A 69 12.93 -4.64 -2.26
C MET A 69 12.67 -6.14 -2.31
N ARG A 70 13.59 -6.94 -1.76
CA ARG A 70 13.46 -8.40 -1.64
C ARG A 70 13.52 -8.79 -0.18
N MET A 71 12.64 -9.66 0.29
CA MET A 71 12.68 -10.12 1.67
C MET A 71 12.14 -11.53 1.83
N GLY A 72 12.58 -12.22 2.88
CA GLY A 72 12.11 -13.57 3.22
C GLY A 72 12.97 -14.23 4.28
N ILE A 73 12.78 -15.53 4.47
CA ILE A 73 13.61 -16.34 5.37
C ILE A 73 14.72 -16.99 4.55
N LEU A 74 15.96 -16.90 5.03
CA LEU A 74 17.12 -17.51 4.40
C LEU A 74 16.93 -19.03 4.31
N GLY A 75 17.19 -19.59 3.13
CA GLY A 75 16.91 -21.00 2.83
C GLY A 75 15.47 -21.29 2.38
N ARG A 76 14.58 -20.29 2.41
CA ARG A 76 13.24 -20.34 1.79
C ARG A 76 13.19 -19.37 0.60
N GLY A 77 12.04 -19.34 -0.10
CA GLY A 77 11.81 -18.37 -1.18
C GLY A 77 11.82 -16.93 -0.69
N LEU A 78 12.36 -16.02 -1.51
CA LEU A 78 12.31 -14.59 -1.29
C LEU A 78 11.17 -13.97 -2.10
N GLN A 79 10.49 -13.01 -1.50
CA GLN A 79 9.45 -12.23 -2.17
C GLN A 79 10.04 -10.88 -2.63
N GLU A 80 9.81 -10.54 -3.88
CA GLU A 80 10.16 -9.24 -4.47
C GLU A 80 8.98 -8.27 -4.44
N TYR A 81 9.27 -7.01 -4.18
CA TYR A 81 8.31 -5.91 -4.10
C TYR A 81 8.83 -4.69 -4.87
N GLN A 82 7.98 -4.16 -5.74
CA GLN A 82 8.20 -2.85 -6.38
C GLN A 82 7.73 -1.74 -5.44
N LEU A 83 8.57 -0.73 -5.24
CA LEU A 83 8.29 0.45 -4.43
C LEU A 83 7.97 1.67 -5.31
N PRO A 84 7.15 2.63 -4.82
CA PRO A 84 6.37 2.55 -3.58
C PRO A 84 5.30 1.46 -3.66
N TYR A 85 5.11 0.73 -2.56
CA TYR A 85 4.19 -0.40 -2.54
C TYR A 85 2.76 0.03 -2.83
N GLN A 86 2.22 -0.43 -3.96
CA GLN A 86 0.84 -0.16 -4.35
C GLN A 86 -0.05 -1.23 -3.72
N ARG A 87 -0.95 -0.79 -2.82
CA ARG A 87 -2.00 -1.65 -2.28
C ARG A 87 -3.04 -1.87 -3.36
N VAL A 88 -2.84 -2.87 -4.21
CA VAL A 88 -3.90 -3.33 -5.11
C VAL A 88 -4.85 -4.15 -4.25
N LEU A 89 -6.00 -3.59 -3.90
CA LEU A 89 -7.09 -4.40 -3.37
C LEU A 89 -7.50 -5.37 -4.49
N PRO A 90 -7.63 -6.67 -4.23
CA PRO A 90 -7.96 -7.68 -5.24
C PRO A 90 -9.40 -7.58 -5.77
N LEU A 91 -10.06 -6.43 -5.60
CA LEU A 91 -11.41 -6.20 -6.08
C LEU A 91 -11.36 -5.33 -7.34
N PRO A 92 -12.00 -5.75 -8.45
CA PRO A 92 -11.99 -5.04 -9.73
C PRO A 92 -12.64 -3.64 -9.67
N ILE A 93 -13.30 -3.29 -8.57
CA ILE A 93 -13.89 -1.97 -8.34
C ILE A 93 -12.84 -0.92 -7.90
N PHE A 94 -11.68 -1.36 -7.40
CA PHE A 94 -10.63 -0.49 -6.89
C PHE A 94 -9.38 -0.40 -7.78
N THR A 95 -9.39 -1.06 -8.95
CA THR A 95 -8.49 -0.68 -10.02
C THR A 95 -8.89 0.71 -10.51
N PRO A 96 -8.04 1.74 -10.40
CA PRO A 96 -8.36 3.06 -10.92
C PRO A 96 -8.51 2.91 -12.44
N ALA A 97 -9.74 2.86 -12.91
CA ALA A 97 -10.06 2.94 -14.33
C ALA A 97 -9.44 4.24 -14.83
N LYS A 98 -8.37 4.11 -15.62
CA LYS A 98 -7.64 5.14 -16.37
C LYS A 98 -8.22 6.56 -16.19
N MET A 99 -7.81 7.26 -15.12
CA MET A 99 -8.01 8.70 -14.98
C MET A 99 -7.13 9.43 -16.00
N GLY A 100 -7.52 9.37 -17.27
CA GLY A 100 -6.74 9.89 -18.39
C GLY A 100 -7.40 9.74 -19.76
N ALA A 101 -8.55 9.07 -19.89
CA ALA A 101 -9.34 9.15 -21.10
C ALA A 101 -10.32 10.35 -20.96
N THR A 102 -9.95 11.41 -21.67
CA THR A 102 -10.82 12.42 -22.26
C THR A 102 -12.29 12.03 -22.37
N LYS A 103 -13.15 12.99 -22.01
CA LYS A 103 -14.61 13.07 -22.20
C LYS A 103 -15.17 12.20 -23.33
N GLU A 104 -16.36 11.67 -23.05
CA GLU A 104 -17.24 10.85 -23.93
C GLU A 104 -16.74 9.40 -24.02
N GLU A 105 -17.41 8.43 -23.41
CA GLU A 105 -18.77 8.03 -23.70
C GLU A 105 -19.40 7.48 -22.41
N ARG A 106 -20.54 8.03 -21.99
CA ARG A 106 -21.34 7.44 -20.93
C ARG A 106 -21.91 6.17 -21.56
N GLU A 107 -21.38 4.99 -21.22
CA GLU A 107 -21.95 3.73 -21.71
C GLU A 107 -23.47 3.76 -21.50
N ASP A 108 -24.21 3.57 -22.59
CA ASP A 108 -25.66 3.51 -22.55
C ASP A 108 -26.08 2.41 -21.58
N THR A 109 -27.06 2.72 -20.72
CA THR A 109 -27.60 1.75 -19.77
C THR A 109 -27.96 0.48 -20.54
N PRO A 110 -27.42 -0.69 -20.16
CA PRO A 110 -27.74 -1.95 -20.80
C PRO A 110 -29.25 -2.12 -20.95
N ILE A 111 -29.71 -2.56 -22.13
CA ILE A 111 -31.13 -2.62 -22.51
C ILE A 111 -32.01 -3.28 -21.43
N GLN A 112 -31.48 -4.32 -20.77
CA GLN A 112 -32.14 -5.04 -19.68
C GLN A 112 -32.42 -4.16 -18.45
N LEU A 113 -31.51 -3.25 -18.11
CA LEU A 113 -31.72 -2.29 -17.03
C LEU A 113 -32.68 -1.17 -17.45
N GLN A 114 -32.70 -0.81 -18.74
CA GLN A 114 -33.61 0.19 -19.27
C GLN A 114 -35.08 -0.27 -19.20
N GLU A 115 -35.34 -1.54 -19.52
CA GLU A 115 -36.67 -2.16 -19.39
C GLU A 115 -37.13 -2.26 -17.93
N LEU A 116 -36.22 -2.63 -17.01
CA LEU A 116 -36.52 -2.68 -15.57
C LEU A 116 -36.84 -1.29 -14.99
N LEU A 117 -36.09 -0.26 -15.40
CA LEU A 117 -36.36 1.13 -15.02
C LEU A 117 -37.68 1.64 -15.60
N ALA A 118 -38.01 1.27 -16.84
CA ALA A 118 -39.30 1.60 -17.45
C ALA A 118 -40.47 0.93 -16.71
N LEU A 119 -40.28 -0.31 -16.26
CA LEU A 119 -41.28 -1.05 -15.48
C LEU A 119 -41.49 -0.41 -14.09
N GLU A 120 -40.41 -0.04 -13.39
CA GLU A 120 -40.49 0.65 -12.09
C GLU A 120 -41.24 1.98 -12.20
N THR A 121 -40.98 2.72 -13.29
CA THR A 121 -41.68 3.98 -13.59
C THR A 121 -43.17 3.74 -13.88
N ALA A 122 -43.50 2.70 -14.64
CA ALA A 122 -44.87 2.32 -14.98
C ALA A 122 -45.69 1.81 -13.77
N LEU A 123 -45.01 1.20 -12.79
CA LEU A 123 -45.62 0.71 -11.54
C LEU A 123 -45.77 1.81 -10.48
N GLY A 124 -45.47 3.06 -10.81
CA GLY A 124 -45.65 4.19 -9.91
C GLY A 124 -44.65 4.23 -8.76
N GLY A 125 -43.47 3.61 -8.91
CA GLY A 125 -42.37 3.64 -7.93
C GLY A 125 -41.71 5.00 -7.73
N GLN A 126 -42.36 6.08 -8.18
CA GLN A 126 -41.82 7.42 -8.10
C GLN A 126 -42.12 8.00 -6.71
N CYS A 127 -41.10 8.11 -5.87
CA CYS A 127 -41.20 8.81 -4.59
C CYS A 127 -41.79 10.20 -4.84
N VAL A 128 -42.93 10.48 -4.21
CA VAL A 128 -43.69 11.74 -4.40
C VAL A 128 -42.89 12.99 -4.02
N ASP A 129 -41.80 12.81 -3.28
CA ASP A 129 -40.87 13.86 -2.84
C ASP A 129 -39.59 13.93 -3.70
N ARG A 130 -39.63 13.37 -4.92
CA ARG A 130 -38.49 13.41 -5.84
C ARG A 130 -38.32 14.83 -6.39
N GLN A 131 -37.39 15.56 -5.78
CA GLN A 131 -36.97 16.87 -6.25
C GLN A 131 -35.90 16.75 -7.35
N GLU A 132 -35.93 17.61 -8.37
CA GLU A 132 -34.90 17.61 -9.40
C GLU A 132 -33.54 17.98 -8.80
N VAL A 133 -32.46 17.35 -9.26
CA VAL A 133 -31.09 17.60 -8.76
C VAL A 133 -30.71 19.09 -8.88
N ALA A 134 -31.23 19.77 -9.90
CA ALA A 134 -31.06 21.21 -10.08
C ALA A 134 -31.72 22.06 -8.98
N GLU A 135 -32.78 21.57 -8.35
CA GLU A 135 -33.40 22.23 -7.18
C GLU A 135 -32.67 21.91 -5.88
N ILE A 136 -32.20 20.66 -5.72
CA ILE A 136 -31.42 20.23 -4.55
C ILE A 136 -30.12 21.04 -4.45
N THR A 137 -29.44 21.23 -5.59
CA THR A 137 -28.15 21.93 -5.65
C THR A 137 -28.24 23.44 -5.37
N LYS A 138 -29.43 24.06 -5.46
CA LYS A 138 -29.63 25.46 -5.06
C LYS A 138 -29.46 25.69 -3.57
N GLN A 139 -29.65 24.66 -2.75
CA GLN A 139 -29.55 24.74 -1.30
C GLN A 139 -28.13 24.43 -0.78
N LEU A 140 -27.22 23.97 -1.66
CA LEU A 140 -25.84 23.69 -1.27
C LEU A 140 -25.03 24.99 -1.19
N PRO A 141 -24.23 25.19 -0.13
CA PRO A 141 -23.29 26.30 -0.09
C PRO A 141 -22.29 26.18 -1.25
N PRO A 142 -21.85 27.30 -1.85
CA PRO A 142 -20.97 27.28 -3.00
C PRO A 142 -19.69 26.50 -2.69
N VAL A 143 -19.42 25.46 -3.47
CA VAL A 143 -18.21 24.64 -3.34
C VAL A 143 -17.03 25.48 -3.80
N VAL A 144 -16.25 26.00 -2.85
CA VAL A 144 -14.97 26.63 -3.15
C VAL A 144 -14.02 25.53 -3.61
N PRO A 145 -13.49 25.57 -4.84
CA PRO A 145 -12.51 24.60 -5.27
C PRO A 145 -11.27 24.76 -4.38
N VAL A 146 -10.94 23.72 -3.62
CA VAL A 146 -9.67 23.65 -2.91
C VAL A 146 -8.59 23.59 -3.98
N SER A 147 -7.84 24.68 -4.13
CA SER A 147 -6.65 24.71 -4.96
C SER A 147 -5.74 23.55 -4.53
N LYS A 148 -5.37 22.71 -5.49
CA LYS A 148 -4.38 21.65 -5.29
C LYS A 148 -3.19 22.27 -4.55
N PRO A 149 -2.77 21.76 -3.38
CA PRO A 149 -1.57 22.27 -2.77
C PRO A 149 -0.41 21.93 -3.72
N GLY A 150 0.07 22.97 -4.42
CA GLY A 150 1.35 22.95 -5.09
C GLY A 150 2.42 22.49 -4.11
N ALA A 151 3.46 21.86 -4.65
CA ALA A 151 4.60 21.31 -3.92
C ALA A 151 5.22 22.33 -2.97
N LEU A 152 4.70 22.41 -1.74
CA LEU A 152 5.32 23.13 -0.65
C LEU A 152 5.98 22.10 0.26
N ARG A 153 7.31 22.19 0.31
CA ARG A 153 8.17 21.38 1.19
C ARG A 153 7.64 21.48 2.61
N ARG A 154 7.02 20.40 3.12
CA ARG A 154 6.74 20.26 4.54
C ARG A 154 8.06 20.01 5.26
N SER A 155 8.63 21.06 5.85
CA SER A 155 9.62 20.88 6.92
C SER A 155 8.88 20.30 8.13
N LEU A 156 9.13 19.02 8.41
CA LEU A 156 8.66 18.36 9.64
C LEU A 156 9.48 18.92 10.82
N SER A 157 9.08 20.06 11.38
CA SER A 157 9.57 20.50 12.67
C SER A 157 8.94 19.65 13.77
N ARG A 158 9.82 19.01 14.56
CA ARG A 158 9.53 18.15 15.72
C ARG A 158 8.53 18.82 16.67
N SER A 159 7.43 18.12 16.96
CA SER A 159 6.57 18.41 18.10
C SER A 159 7.15 17.70 19.33
N MET A 160 7.61 18.47 20.31
CA MET A 160 7.99 17.98 21.65
C MET A 160 6.72 17.95 22.52
N SER A 161 6.24 16.76 22.86
CA SER A 161 5.23 16.60 23.90
C SER A 161 5.90 16.75 25.27
N GLN A 162 5.52 17.73 26.06
CA GLN A 162 5.89 17.81 27.48
C GLN A 162 4.89 16.95 28.29
N GLU A 163 5.39 15.90 28.92
CA GLU A 163 4.66 15.13 29.93
C GLU A 163 4.45 15.98 31.19
N ALA A 164 3.22 15.96 31.70
CA ALA A 164 2.85 16.59 32.95
C ALA A 164 3.43 15.80 34.13
N GLN A 165 4.30 16.42 34.92
CA GLN A 165 4.70 15.91 36.23
C GLN A 165 3.55 16.10 37.23
N ARG A 166 2.99 15.00 37.72
CA ARG A 166 2.36 14.92 39.03
C ARG A 166 3.40 14.33 40.00
N GLY A 167 3.69 15.10 41.04
CA GLY A 167 4.54 14.75 42.18
C GLY A 167 4.57 15.94 43.11
#